data_AF-A0A1B1PUL6-F1
#
_entry.id   AF-A0A1B1PUL6-F1
#
_cell.length_a   1.000
_cell.length_b   1.000
_cell.length_c   1.000
_cell.angle_alpha   90.00
_cell.angle_beta   90.00
_cell.angle_gamma   90.00
#
_symmetry.space_group_name_H-M   'P 1'
#
loop_
_entity.id
_entity.type
_entity.pdbx_description
1 polymer ?
#
loop_
_entity_poly.entity_id
_entity_poly.type
_entity_poly.pdbx_seq_one_letter_code
_entity_poly.pdbx_strand_id
1 'polypeptide(L)'
;MKYFEHLSLEEFWTRTLQEVDHLYARVEQTEEGLSATKRNALLQSLASLRSDGPLAQGSEGHVSRIEALLLDVVDRETLGVRNVFDGHDDPDLGSIGTIRQVPILSEQGCALDGLLQSFLMICAMRALLTARVDAHRQMARLKVV
;
A
#
# COMPACT_ATOMS: atom_id res chain seq x y z
N MET A 1 -11.99 -4.83 -1.16
CA MET A 1 -11.26 -6.11 -1.05
C MET A 1 -12.01 -7.34 -1.58
N LYS A 2 -13.35 -7.35 -1.68
CA LYS A 2 -14.15 -8.50 -2.18
C LYS A 2 -13.72 -9.09 -3.55
N TYR A 3 -13.07 -8.29 -4.40
CA TYR A 3 -12.63 -8.74 -5.73
C TYR A 3 -11.49 -9.78 -5.70
N PHE A 4 -10.69 -9.86 -4.64
CA PHE A 4 -9.53 -10.76 -4.59
C PHE A 4 -9.86 -12.16 -4.03
N GLU A 5 -11.04 -12.34 -3.45
CA GLU A 5 -11.44 -13.59 -2.78
C GLU A 5 -11.61 -14.75 -3.78
N HIS A 6 -11.99 -14.44 -5.03
CA HIS A 6 -12.22 -15.44 -6.07
C HIS A 6 -10.97 -15.78 -6.90
N LEU A 7 -9.89 -14.99 -6.79
CA LEU A 7 -8.67 -15.27 -7.53
C LEU A 7 -7.97 -16.51 -6.97
N SER A 8 -7.44 -17.34 -7.87
CA SER A 8 -6.46 -18.34 -7.51
C SER A 8 -5.21 -17.69 -6.90
N LEU A 9 -4.39 -18.49 -6.23
CA LEU A 9 -3.19 -18.00 -5.58
C LEU A 9 -2.17 -17.46 -6.61
N GLU A 10 -2.09 -18.09 -7.78
CA GLU A 10 -1.26 -17.68 -8.90
C GLU A 10 -1.73 -16.36 -9.53
N GLU A 11 -3.03 -16.22 -9.80
CA GLU A 11 -3.59 -14.98 -10.32
C GLU A 11 -3.42 -13.83 -9.33
N PHE A 12 -3.63 -14.09 -8.04
CA PHE A 12 -3.48 -13.05 -7.03
C PHE A 12 -2.01 -12.63 -6.83
N TRP A 13 -1.08 -13.58 -6.89
CA TRP A 13 0.35 -13.31 -6.94
C TRP A 13 0.72 -12.44 -8.15
N THR A 14 0.29 -12.85 -9.34
CA THR A 14 0.53 -12.11 -10.59
C THR A 14 -0.02 -10.70 -10.53
N ARG A 15 -1.24 -10.54 -10.01
CA ARG A 15 -1.86 -9.22 -9.84
C ARG A 15 -1.07 -8.36 -8.85
N THR A 16 -0.56 -8.93 -7.77
CA THR A 16 0.28 -8.21 -6.81
C THR A 16 1.56 -7.70 -7.48
N LEU A 17 2.21 -8.51 -8.33
CA LEU A 17 3.37 -8.07 -9.10
C LEU A 17 3.04 -6.95 -10.09
N GLN A 18 1.90 -7.05 -10.79
CA GLN A 18 1.45 -6.01 -11.71
C GLN A 18 1.24 -4.67 -11.00
N GLU A 19 0.67 -4.66 -9.79
CA GLU A 19 0.52 -3.40 -9.05
C GLU A 19 1.87 -2.81 -8.61
N VAL A 20 2.88 -3.65 -8.31
CA VAL A 20 4.25 -3.18 -8.09
C VAL A 20 4.82 -2.56 -9.37
N ASP A 21 4.63 -3.19 -10.53
CA ASP A 21 5.10 -2.69 -11.82
C ASP A 21 4.40 -1.35 -12.18
N HIS A 22 3.09 -1.23 -11.93
CA HIS A 22 2.35 0.02 -12.10
C HIS A 22 2.87 1.14 -11.19
N LEU A 23 3.12 0.83 -9.92
CA LEU A 23 3.66 1.81 -8.98
C LEU A 23 5.06 2.26 -9.39
N TYR A 24 5.91 1.33 -9.85
CA TYR A 24 7.23 1.64 -10.38
C TYR A 24 7.14 2.65 -11.53
N ALA A 25 6.30 2.37 -12.54
CA ALA A 25 6.13 3.26 -13.69
C ALA A 25 5.62 4.66 -13.29
N ARG A 26 4.71 4.73 -12.30
CA ARG A 26 4.23 6.03 -11.78
C ARG A 26 5.33 6.80 -11.07
N VAL A 27 6.16 6.16 -10.26
CA VAL A 27 7.30 6.80 -9.59
C VAL A 27 8.33 7.29 -10.60
N GLU A 28 8.57 6.53 -11.67
CA GLU A 28 9.49 6.92 -12.74
C GLU A 28 9.03 8.20 -13.46
N GLN A 29 7.73 8.33 -13.71
CA GLN A 29 7.10 9.50 -14.34
C GLN A 29 6.92 10.69 -13.39
N THR A 30 7.15 10.52 -12.09
CA THR A 30 7.01 11.60 -11.12
C THR A 30 8.29 12.45 -11.13
N GLU A 31 8.19 13.66 -11.70
CA GLU A 31 9.31 14.61 -11.79
C GLU A 31 9.32 15.63 -10.63
N GLU A 32 8.15 16.00 -10.12
CA GLU A 32 7.98 16.99 -9.05
C GLU A 32 7.67 16.32 -7.69
N GLY A 33 7.99 16.99 -6.58
CA GLY A 33 7.73 16.50 -5.22
C GLY A 33 8.69 15.40 -4.71
N LEU A 34 9.48 14.78 -5.60
CA LEU A 34 10.50 13.79 -5.27
C LEU A 34 11.88 14.27 -5.67
N SER A 35 12.80 14.39 -4.71
CA SER A 35 14.21 14.60 -5.06
C SER A 35 14.75 13.39 -5.84
N ALA A 36 15.70 13.63 -6.75
CA ALA A 36 16.31 12.57 -7.55
C ALA A 36 16.85 11.41 -6.69
N THR A 37 17.44 11.72 -5.53
CA THR A 37 17.92 10.72 -4.57
C THR A 37 16.79 9.86 -4.01
N LYS A 38 15.68 10.48 -3.58
CA LYS A 38 14.52 9.74 -3.04
C LYS A 38 13.83 8.92 -4.11
N ARG A 39 13.65 9.47 -5.31
CA ARG A 39 13.09 8.76 -6.45
C ARG A 39 13.91 7.52 -6.79
N ASN A 40 15.23 7.65 -6.89
CA ASN A 40 16.12 6.51 -7.16
C ASN A 40 16.06 5.46 -6.05
N ALA A 41 16.00 5.88 -4.78
CA ALA A 41 15.86 4.94 -3.66
C ALA A 41 14.51 4.19 -3.67
N LEU A 42 13.42 4.87 -4.03
CA LEU A 42 12.10 4.24 -4.22
C LEU A 42 12.12 3.23 -5.35
N LEU A 43 12.62 3.63 -6.53
CA LEU A 43 12.71 2.74 -7.70
C LEU A 43 13.56 1.50 -7.41
N GLN A 44 14.71 1.67 -6.75
CA GLN A 44 15.56 0.53 -6.34
C GLN A 44 14.84 -0.41 -5.37
N SER A 45 14.10 0.14 -4.41
CA SER A 45 13.37 -0.68 -3.43
C SER A 45 12.20 -1.42 -4.08
N LEU A 46 11.48 -0.77 -5.01
CA LEU A 46 10.41 -1.39 -5.80
C LEU A 46 10.94 -2.49 -6.72
N ALA A 47 12.04 -2.24 -7.42
CA ALA A 47 12.70 -3.25 -8.25
C ALA A 47 13.17 -4.45 -7.43
N SER A 48 13.71 -4.22 -6.23
CA SER A 48 14.13 -5.29 -5.33
C SER A 48 12.93 -6.10 -4.82
N LEU A 49 11.85 -5.44 -4.41
CA LEU A 49 10.59 -6.09 -4.02
C LEU A 49 10.00 -6.94 -5.16
N ARG A 50 10.10 -6.45 -6.39
CA ARG A 50 9.64 -7.12 -7.61
C ARG A 50 10.48 -8.35 -7.96
N SER A 51 11.81 -8.26 -7.78
CA SER A 51 12.78 -9.30 -8.10
C SER A 51 12.77 -10.43 -7.07
N ASP A 52 12.81 -10.08 -5.78
CA ASP A 52 12.80 -11.06 -4.69
C ASP A 52 11.44 -11.76 -4.60
N GLY A 53 10.38 -11.05 -4.97
CA GLY A 53 9.00 -11.48 -4.84
C GLY A 53 8.36 -10.92 -3.55
N PRO A 54 7.06 -10.59 -3.57
CA PRO A 54 6.38 -9.94 -2.45
C PRO A 54 6.48 -10.71 -1.12
N LEU A 55 6.58 -12.04 -1.15
CA LEU A 55 6.61 -12.88 0.05
C LEU A 55 8.01 -13.38 0.44
N ALA A 56 9.07 -12.90 -0.22
CA ALA A 56 10.42 -13.33 0.13
C ALA A 56 10.85 -12.83 1.50
N GLN A 57 11.76 -13.55 2.16
CA GLN A 57 12.24 -13.20 3.51
C GLN A 57 12.86 -11.80 3.60
N GLY A 58 13.42 -11.27 2.49
CA GLY A 58 13.97 -9.91 2.41
C GLY A 58 12.94 -8.82 2.09
N SER A 59 11.69 -9.17 1.74
CA SER A 59 10.71 -8.20 1.23
C SER A 59 10.26 -7.17 2.27
N GLU A 60 10.21 -7.55 3.56
CA GLU A 60 9.86 -6.67 4.68
C GLU A 60 10.76 -5.42 4.76
N GLY A 61 12.06 -5.58 4.51
CA GLY A 61 13.02 -4.47 4.51
C GLY A 61 12.76 -3.49 3.38
N HIS A 62 12.48 -4.00 2.17
CA HIS A 62 12.12 -3.16 1.02
C HIS A 62 10.80 -2.45 1.24
N VAL A 63 9.80 -3.15 1.77
CA VAL A 63 8.47 -2.61 2.08
C VAL A 63 8.58 -1.46 3.08
N SER A 64 9.25 -1.69 4.22
CA SER A 64 9.42 -0.68 5.26
C SER A 64 10.13 0.56 4.72
N ARG A 65 11.12 0.37 3.84
CA ARG A 65 11.86 1.46 3.21
C ARG A 65 11.00 2.28 2.25
N ILE A 66 10.18 1.62 1.43
CA ILE A 66 9.26 2.30 0.51
C ILE A 66 8.23 3.11 1.31
N GLU A 67 7.63 2.51 2.34
CA GLU A 67 6.64 3.16 3.20
C GLU A 67 7.23 4.42 3.85
N ALA A 68 8.39 4.29 4.49
CA ALA A 68 9.04 5.40 5.18
C ALA A 68 9.39 6.54 4.22
N LEU A 69 9.86 6.23 3.00
CA LEU A 69 10.17 7.24 1.99
C LEU A 69 8.92 7.97 1.51
N LEU A 70 7.82 7.25 1.26
CA LEU A 70 6.55 7.84 0.82
C LEU A 70 5.91 8.68 1.92
N LEU A 71 5.92 8.22 3.18
CA LEU A 71 5.44 8.99 4.32
C LEU A 71 6.24 10.28 4.51
N ASP A 72 7.57 10.22 4.47
CA ASP A 72 8.43 11.40 4.64
C ASP A 72 8.28 12.42 3.50
N VAL A 73 7.94 12.01 2.26
CA VAL A 73 7.65 12.98 1.19
C VAL A 73 6.26 13.59 1.32
N VAL A 74 5.24 12.82 1.74
CA VAL A 74 3.89 13.34 1.96
C VAL A 74 3.85 14.29 3.16
N ASP A 75 4.56 13.97 4.24
CA ASP A 75 4.63 14.80 5.44
C ASP A 75 5.22 16.19 5.14
N ARG A 76 6.27 16.25 4.31
CA ARG A 76 6.87 17.52 3.88
C ARG A 76 5.95 18.40 3.05
N GLU A 77 4.99 17.80 2.36
CA GLU A 77 3.97 18.49 1.57
C GLU A 77 2.68 18.78 2.36
N THR A 78 2.68 18.49 3.66
CA THR A 78 1.55 18.79 4.55
C THR A 78 1.58 20.26 4.97
N LEU A 79 0.57 21.00 4.55
CA LEU A 79 0.39 22.44 4.82
C LEU A 79 -0.31 22.71 6.16
N GLY A 80 -0.89 21.69 6.77
CA GLY A 80 -1.61 21.77 8.03
C GLY A 80 -2.52 20.55 8.23
N VAL A 81 -3.43 20.65 9.19
CA VAL A 81 -4.41 19.59 9.48
C VAL A 81 -5.82 20.17 9.56
N ARG A 82 -6.82 19.38 9.16
CA ARG A 82 -8.23 19.71 9.36
C ARG A 82 -8.96 18.57 10.05
N ASN A 83 -9.99 18.93 10.80
CA ASN A 83 -10.91 17.98 11.40
C ASN A 83 -11.93 17.54 10.36
N VAL A 84 -12.08 16.23 10.18
CA VAL A 84 -13.11 15.62 9.34
C VAL A 84 -13.92 14.68 10.23
N PHE A 85 -15.25 14.79 10.13
CA PHE A 85 -16.15 13.84 10.76
C PHE A 85 -16.15 12.55 9.95
N ASP A 86 -15.71 11.46 10.56
CA ASP A 86 -15.79 10.11 10.04
C ASP A 86 -16.90 9.37 10.78
N GLY A 87 -18.03 9.22 10.13
CA GLY A 87 -19.24 8.68 10.71
C GLY A 87 -20.32 8.43 9.67
N HIS A 88 -21.48 8.07 10.16
CA HIS A 88 -22.68 7.84 9.37
C HIS A 88 -23.90 8.38 10.12
N ASP A 89 -24.95 8.67 9.38
CA ASP A 89 -26.22 9.05 9.96
C ASP A 89 -27.01 7.79 10.32
N ASP A 90 -27.25 7.63 11.62
CA ASP A 90 -28.17 6.63 12.15
C ASP A 90 -29.57 7.25 12.28
N PRO A 91 -30.63 6.57 11.82
CA PRO A 91 -32.00 7.11 11.85
C PRO A 91 -32.53 7.44 13.25
N ASP A 92 -32.08 6.73 14.29
CA ASP A 92 -32.58 6.84 15.66
C ASP A 92 -31.67 7.72 16.54
N LEU A 93 -30.37 7.69 16.25
CA LEU A 93 -29.34 8.30 17.09
C LEU A 93 -28.70 9.55 16.45
N GLY A 94 -29.04 9.85 15.20
CA GLY A 94 -28.42 10.93 14.43
C GLY A 94 -27.00 10.59 13.98
N SER A 95 -26.17 11.60 13.72
CA SER A 95 -24.81 11.37 13.22
C SER A 95 -23.93 10.72 14.29
N ILE A 96 -23.55 9.46 14.06
CA ILE A 96 -22.62 8.71 14.92
C ILE A 96 -21.27 8.58 14.21
N GLY A 97 -20.20 9.00 14.89
CA GLY A 97 -18.86 8.91 14.35
C GLY A 97 -17.78 9.47 15.27
N THR A 98 -16.60 9.63 14.70
CA THR A 98 -15.43 10.21 15.36
C THR A 98 -14.89 11.37 14.53
N ILE A 99 -14.32 12.37 15.20
CA ILE A 99 -13.55 13.41 14.51
C ILE A 99 -12.14 12.88 14.32
N ARG A 100 -11.68 12.86 13.06
CA ARG A 100 -10.30 12.52 12.70
C ARG A 100 -9.59 13.75 12.17
N GLN A 101 -8.32 13.89 12.54
CA GLN A 101 -7.42 14.86 11.91
C GLN A 101 -6.90 14.27 10.60
N VAL A 102 -7.08 15.00 9.51
CA VAL A 102 -6.53 14.65 8.20
C VAL A 102 -5.59 15.75 7.73
N PRO A 103 -4.47 15.42 7.06
CA PRO A 103 -3.56 16.41 6.54
C PRO A 103 -4.22 17.22 5.43
N ILE A 104 -3.88 18.51 5.37
CA ILE A 104 -4.12 19.38 4.22
C ILE A 104 -2.84 19.32 3.40
N LEU A 105 -2.91 18.77 2.20
CA LEU A 105 -1.75 18.58 1.33
C LEU A 105 -1.64 19.70 0.30
N SER A 106 -0.42 19.99 -0.14
CA SER A 106 -0.19 20.75 -1.38
C SER A 106 -0.70 19.95 -2.60
N GLU A 107 -0.76 20.57 -3.78
CA GLU A 107 -1.08 19.85 -5.02
C GLU A 107 -0.10 18.69 -5.28
N GLN A 108 1.19 18.93 -5.02
CA GLN A 108 2.24 17.91 -5.10
C GLN A 108 2.06 16.84 -4.02
N GLY A 109 1.70 17.24 -2.80
CA GLY A 109 1.36 16.33 -1.71
C GLY A 109 0.22 15.37 -2.05
N CYS A 110 -0.83 15.85 -2.73
CA CYS A 110 -1.92 15.00 -3.21
C CYS A 110 -1.44 13.93 -4.21
N ALA A 111 -0.53 14.29 -5.13
CA ALA A 111 0.04 13.34 -6.07
C ALA A 111 0.89 12.27 -5.37
N LEU A 112 1.71 12.69 -4.39
CA LEU A 112 2.54 11.80 -3.58
C LEU A 112 1.70 10.89 -2.66
N ASP A 113 0.63 11.41 -2.05
CA ASP A 113 -0.32 10.59 -1.29
C ASP A 113 -0.97 9.55 -2.21
N GLY A 114 -1.28 9.89 -3.46
CA GLY A 114 -1.72 8.93 -4.46
C GLY A 114 -0.72 7.79 -4.75
N LEU A 115 0.60 8.00 -4.55
CA LEU A 115 1.60 6.92 -4.61
C LEU A 115 1.60 6.11 -3.31
N LEU A 116 1.51 6.77 -2.15
CA LEU A 116 1.41 6.13 -0.84
C LEU A 116 0.18 5.21 -0.76
N GLN A 117 -1.00 5.68 -1.14
CA GLN A 117 -2.23 4.87 -1.12
C GLN A 117 -2.12 3.64 -2.03
N SER A 118 -1.50 3.77 -3.21
CA SER A 118 -1.23 2.62 -4.08
C SER A 118 -0.26 1.63 -3.45
N PHE A 119 0.77 2.12 -2.76
CA PHE A 119 1.70 1.27 -2.05
C PHE A 119 1.04 0.54 -0.85
N LEU A 120 0.18 1.22 -0.09
CA LEU A 120 -0.59 0.62 0.99
C LEU A 120 -1.55 -0.46 0.48
N MET A 121 -2.13 -0.28 -0.71
CA MET A 121 -2.91 -1.33 -1.38
C MET A 121 -2.05 -2.57 -1.67
N ILE A 122 -0.83 -2.40 -2.20
CA ILE A 122 0.11 -3.51 -2.43
C ILE A 122 0.44 -4.22 -1.11
N CYS A 123 0.63 -3.48 -0.02
CA CYS A 123 0.86 -4.06 1.31
C CYS A 123 -0.34 -4.90 1.79
N ALA A 124 -1.56 -4.42 1.60
CA ALA A 124 -2.77 -5.15 1.92
C ALA A 124 -2.91 -6.43 1.07
N MET A 125 -2.59 -6.36 -0.23
CA MET A 125 -2.56 -7.52 -1.12
C MET A 125 -1.53 -8.56 -0.66
N ARG A 126 -0.32 -8.12 -0.30
CA ARG A 126 0.77 -8.96 0.24
C ARG A 126 0.36 -9.67 1.53
N ALA A 127 -0.25 -8.94 2.47
CA ALA A 127 -0.74 -9.51 3.72
C ALA A 127 -1.81 -10.59 3.49
N LEU A 128 -2.77 -10.31 2.60
CA LEU A 128 -3.80 -11.29 2.23
C LEU A 128 -3.20 -12.52 1.53
N LEU A 129 -2.23 -12.31 0.62
CA LEU A 129 -1.56 -13.40 -0.08
C LEU A 129 -0.79 -14.30 0.89
N THR A 130 -0.08 -13.71 1.85
CA THR A 130 0.60 -14.42 2.95
C THR A 130 -0.40 -15.30 3.72
N ALA A 131 -1.50 -14.70 4.17
CA ALA A 131 -2.53 -15.42 4.92
C ALA A 131 -3.11 -16.61 4.13
N ARG A 132 -3.33 -16.46 2.82
CA ARG A 132 -3.84 -17.55 1.96
C ARG A 132 -2.82 -18.67 1.77
N VAL A 133 -1.54 -18.35 1.60
CA VAL A 133 -0.46 -19.36 1.53
C VAL A 133 -0.38 -20.15 2.82
N ASP A 134 -0.43 -19.47 3.96
CA ASP A 134 -0.35 -20.13 5.26
C ASP A 134 -1.58 -21.00 5.55
N ALA A 135 -2.78 -20.52 5.21
CA ALA A 135 -4.00 -21.33 5.29
C ALA A 135 -3.91 -22.60 4.42
N HIS A 136 -3.45 -22.48 3.16
CA HIS A 136 -3.24 -23.65 2.30
C HIS A 136 -2.24 -24.64 2.88
N ARG A 137 -1.13 -24.17 3.45
CA ARG A 137 -0.13 -25.03 4.11
C ARG A 137 -0.72 -25.75 5.33
N GLN A 138 -1.51 -25.07 6.14
CA GLN A 138 -2.17 -25.68 7.31
C GLN A 138 -3.21 -26.72 6.90
N MET A 139 -4.04 -26.42 5.90
CA MET A 139 -5.02 -27.37 5.36
C MET A 139 -4.35 -28.61 4.75
N ALA A 140 -3.22 -28.44 4.06
CA ALA A 140 -2.46 -29.56 3.54
C ALA A 140 -1.95 -30.49 4.66
N ARG A 141 -1.52 -29.93 5.80
CA ARG A 141 -1.09 -30.72 6.96
C ARG A 141 -2.24 -31.49 7.61
N LEU A 142 -3.45 -30.92 7.64
CA LEU A 142 -4.63 -31.60 8.20
C LEU A 142 -5.12 -32.77 7.33
N LYS A 143 -4.92 -32.71 6.00
CA LYS A 143 -5.33 -33.77 5.07
C LYS A 143 -4.39 -34.99 5.02
N VAL A 144 -3.23 -34.90 5.67
CA VAL A 144 -2.22 -35.98 5.76
C VAL A 144 -2.38 -36.79 7.06
N VAL A 145 -3.38 -36.45 7.89
CA VAL A 145 -3.83 -37.20 9.07
C VAL A 145 -5.10 -37.98 8.72
#